data_AF-N9QG75-F1
#
_entry.id   AF-N9QG75-F1
#
_cell.length_a   1.000
_cell.length_b   1.000
_cell.length_c   1.000
_cell.angle_alpha   90.00
_cell.angle_beta   90.00
_cell.angle_gamma   90.00
#
_symmetry.space_group_name_H-M   'P 1'
#
loop_
_entity.id
_entity.type
_entity.pdbx_description
1 polymer ?
#
loop_
_entity_poly.entity_id
_entity_poly.type
_entity_poly.pdbx_seq_one_letter_code
_entity_poly.pdbx_strand_id
1 'polypeptide(L)'
;MGALSEKVDISEVTQGGSNNTQQVAKTIINNYGTTPFNESKKSFIIQDIIENIIELELSFEASEVDVKIYDISKKVDHNRIEIYKEAFDFFMGHRQVIQSRLHALENNLTPLATNKLFMVIRNLYHKYVYLKDPDSIIGQMQTELSNILLASNPENYDNISYVPSIIFYVFSECQIFKKPPL
;
A
#
# COMPACT_ATOMS: atom_id res chain seq x y z
N MET A 1 -48.14 -33.63 28.08
CA MET A 1 -47.58 -32.51 27.31
C MET A 1 -46.20 -32.95 26.86
N GLY A 2 -46.12 -33.48 25.64
CA GLY A 2 -44.93 -34.13 25.09
C GLY A 2 -44.10 -33.17 24.24
N ALA A 3 -42.79 -33.35 24.32
CA ALA A 3 -41.74 -32.58 23.65
C ALA A 3 -41.82 -32.65 22.12
N LEU A 4 -41.45 -31.56 21.44
CA LEU A 4 -41.07 -31.57 20.04
C LEU A 4 -39.68 -30.92 19.91
N SER A 5 -38.69 -31.81 19.80
CA SER A 5 -37.35 -31.57 19.28
C SER A 5 -37.47 -31.45 17.77
N GLU A 6 -37.15 -30.29 17.19
CA GLU A 6 -36.98 -30.16 15.74
C GLU A 6 -35.76 -30.96 15.30
N LYS A 7 -36.01 -32.09 14.64
CA LYS A 7 -35.02 -32.81 13.86
C LYS A 7 -34.92 -32.13 12.50
N VAL A 8 -33.71 -31.69 12.16
CA VAL A 8 -33.36 -31.26 10.79
C VAL A 8 -33.35 -32.52 9.92
N ASP A 9 -34.33 -32.62 9.03
CA ASP A 9 -34.40 -33.65 8.00
C ASP A 9 -33.27 -33.47 6.99
N ILE A 10 -32.38 -34.46 6.93
CA ILE A 10 -31.41 -34.63 5.84
C ILE A 10 -32.09 -35.55 4.83
N SER A 11 -32.77 -34.98 3.85
CA SER A 11 -33.39 -35.75 2.77
C SER A 11 -32.36 -36.22 1.74
N GLU A 12 -32.37 -37.53 1.54
CA GLU A 12 -31.54 -38.36 0.67
C GLU A 12 -31.38 -37.84 -0.77
N VAL A 13 -30.18 -38.08 -1.30
CA VAL A 13 -29.83 -37.90 -2.72
C VAL A 13 -30.50 -39.01 -3.53
N THR A 14 -31.53 -38.67 -4.30
CA THR A 14 -32.08 -39.53 -5.36
C THR A 14 -31.58 -39.08 -6.73
N GLN A 15 -30.80 -39.95 -7.37
CA GLN A 15 -30.33 -39.84 -8.74
C GLN A 15 -31.35 -40.51 -9.68
N GLY A 16 -32.01 -39.72 -10.55
CA GLY A 16 -32.95 -40.20 -11.57
C GLY A 16 -33.04 -39.20 -12.71
N GLY A 17 -32.78 -39.65 -13.94
CA GLY A 17 -32.46 -38.80 -15.10
C GLY A 17 -33.63 -38.19 -15.88
N SER A 18 -33.22 -37.29 -16.78
CA SER A 18 -33.92 -36.69 -17.94
C SER A 18 -35.14 -35.81 -17.69
N ASN A 19 -34.96 -34.49 -17.77
CA ASN A 19 -35.47 -33.66 -18.88
C ASN A 19 -35.07 -32.18 -18.74
N ASN A 20 -34.68 -31.58 -19.86
CA ASN A 20 -34.21 -30.20 -19.99
C ASN A 20 -35.19 -29.16 -19.42
N THR A 21 -34.75 -28.43 -18.40
CA THR A 21 -35.16 -27.03 -18.18
C THR A 21 -33.92 -26.25 -17.78
N GLN A 22 -33.62 -25.19 -18.53
CA GLN A 22 -32.49 -24.31 -18.27
C GLN A 22 -32.54 -23.80 -16.82
N GLN A 23 -31.63 -24.30 -15.98
CA GLN A 23 -31.41 -23.70 -14.69
C GLN A 23 -30.66 -22.39 -14.93
N VAL A 24 -31.40 -21.28 -14.81
CA VAL A 24 -30.81 -19.97 -14.61
C VAL A 24 -29.88 -20.09 -13.41
N ALA A 25 -28.58 -19.96 -13.63
CA ALA A 25 -27.60 -19.89 -12.56
C ALA A 25 -28.00 -18.73 -11.65
N LYS A 26 -28.63 -19.03 -10.51
CA LYS A 26 -28.77 -18.05 -9.45
C LYS A 26 -27.35 -17.75 -9.00
N THR A 27 -26.88 -16.54 -9.33
CA THR A 27 -25.62 -16.01 -8.84
C THR A 27 -25.56 -16.22 -7.33
N ILE A 28 -24.70 -17.13 -6.90
CA ILE A 28 -24.28 -17.17 -5.50
C ILE A 28 -23.37 -15.94 -5.36
N ILE A 29 -23.94 -14.85 -4.85
CA ILE A 29 -23.16 -13.69 -4.44
C ILE A 29 -22.40 -14.12 -3.18
N ASN A 30 -21.21 -14.67 -3.36
CA ASN A 30 -20.26 -14.86 -2.28
C ASN A 30 -19.74 -13.48 -1.87
N ASN A 31 -20.44 -12.83 -0.93
CA ASN A 31 -20.04 -11.56 -0.33
C ASN A 31 -18.92 -11.72 0.73
N TYR A 32 -18.13 -12.78 0.65
CA TYR A 32 -16.92 -12.90 1.46
C TYR A 32 -15.80 -12.23 0.70
N GLY A 33 -15.47 -10.99 1.11
CA GLY A 33 -14.21 -10.36 0.72
C GLY A 33 -13.09 -11.35 1.01
N THR A 34 -12.45 -11.84 -0.06
CA THR A 34 -11.44 -12.89 0.00
C THR A 34 -10.10 -12.39 0.53
N THR A 35 -9.98 -11.13 0.91
CA THR A 35 -8.81 -10.59 1.57
C THR A 35 -8.73 -11.11 3.00
N PRO A 36 -7.69 -11.91 3.35
CA PRO A 36 -7.43 -12.32 4.71
C PRO A 36 -7.49 -11.11 5.66
N PHE A 37 -8.08 -11.28 6.85
CA PHE A 37 -8.22 -10.21 7.85
C PHE A 37 -6.92 -9.42 8.10
N ASN A 38 -5.78 -10.11 8.09
CA ASN A 38 -4.47 -9.49 8.22
C ASN A 38 -4.15 -8.57 7.03
N GLU A 39 -4.43 -8.98 5.79
CA GLU A 39 -4.23 -8.11 4.62
C GLU A 39 -5.14 -6.90 4.65
N SER A 40 -6.40 -7.07 5.06
CA SER A 40 -7.35 -5.97 5.23
C SER A 40 -6.89 -4.96 6.28
N LYS A 41 -6.36 -5.44 7.43
CA LYS A 41 -5.79 -4.58 8.49
C LYS A 41 -4.56 -3.81 7.98
N LYS A 42 -3.62 -4.49 7.31
CA LYS A 42 -2.44 -3.85 6.70
C LYS A 42 -2.84 -2.75 5.71
N SER A 43 -3.83 -3.05 4.88
CA SER A 43 -4.28 -2.15 3.82
C SER A 43 -4.98 -0.89 4.36
N PHE A 44 -5.74 -1.03 5.45
CA PHE A 44 -6.32 0.11 6.18
C PHE A 44 -5.24 1.00 6.81
N ILE A 45 -4.26 0.39 7.47
CA ILE A 45 -3.13 1.10 8.09
C ILE A 45 -2.33 1.89 7.04
N ILE A 46 -2.02 1.29 5.90
CA ILE A 46 -1.30 1.96 4.81
C ILE A 46 -2.09 3.17 4.30
N GLN A 47 -3.41 3.03 4.16
CA GLN A 47 -4.26 4.13 3.73
C GLN A 47 -4.24 5.30 4.72
N ASP A 48 -4.40 5.02 6.01
CA ASP A 48 -4.40 6.04 7.06
C ASP A 48 -3.09 6.84 7.09
N ILE A 49 -1.94 6.18 6.90
CA ILE A 49 -0.65 6.90 6.84
C ILE A 49 -0.57 7.77 5.61
N ILE A 50 -1.00 7.27 4.45
CA ILE A 50 -0.96 8.05 3.20
C ILE A 50 -1.81 9.30 3.36
N GLU A 51 -3.02 9.18 3.90
CA GLU A 51 -3.91 10.32 4.18
C GLU A 51 -3.24 11.31 5.16
N ASN A 52 -2.71 10.81 6.29
CA ASN A 52 -1.98 11.63 7.25
C ASN A 52 -0.77 12.35 6.63
N ILE A 53 -0.01 11.71 5.74
CA ILE A 53 1.12 12.33 5.04
C ILE A 53 0.64 13.42 4.10
N ILE A 54 -0.42 13.15 3.33
CA ILE A 54 -0.99 14.08 2.38
C ILE A 54 -1.50 15.35 3.09
N GLU A 55 -2.03 15.22 4.29
CA GLU A 55 -2.52 16.35 5.09
C GLU A 55 -1.41 17.26 5.61
N LEU A 56 -0.14 16.82 5.62
CA LEU A 56 1.00 17.63 6.06
C LEU A 56 1.40 18.73 5.05
N GLU A 57 0.76 18.82 3.89
CA GLU A 57 1.28 19.59 2.77
C GLU A 57 0.94 21.10 2.76
N LEU A 58 1.98 21.91 2.50
CA LEU A 58 1.97 23.34 2.20
C LEU A 58 2.25 23.56 0.69
N SER A 59 1.30 24.19 -0.02
CA SER A 59 1.32 24.73 -1.41
C SER A 59 1.87 23.86 -2.55
N PHE A 60 1.10 23.73 -3.63
CA PHE A 60 1.34 22.82 -4.76
C PHE A 60 2.15 23.45 -5.91
N GLU A 61 3.19 22.76 -6.40
CA GLU A 61 3.77 22.97 -7.73
C GLU A 61 3.85 21.63 -8.48
N ALA A 62 3.31 21.58 -9.70
CA ALA A 62 3.29 20.37 -10.51
C ALA A 62 4.71 20.03 -11.01
N SER A 63 5.18 18.80 -10.75
CA SER A 63 6.42 18.27 -11.31
C SER A 63 6.15 17.28 -12.45
N GLU A 64 7.01 17.24 -13.46
CA GLU A 64 6.92 16.27 -14.56
C GLU A 64 7.05 14.81 -14.08
N VAL A 65 6.25 13.92 -14.67
CA VAL A 65 6.26 12.48 -14.36
C VAL A 65 7.38 11.79 -15.13
N ASP A 66 8.29 11.11 -14.43
CA ASP A 66 9.44 10.44 -15.05
C ASP A 66 9.07 9.05 -15.59
N VAL A 67 8.67 9.00 -16.87
CA VAL A 67 8.16 7.82 -17.58
C VAL A 67 9.22 6.83 -18.10
N LYS A 68 10.52 7.04 -17.87
CA LYS A 68 11.55 6.14 -18.41
C LYS A 68 11.52 4.78 -17.71
N ILE A 69 11.41 3.71 -18.50
CA ILE A 69 11.49 2.31 -18.05
C ILE A 69 12.86 2.08 -17.40
N TYR A 70 12.85 1.55 -16.19
CA TYR A 70 14.07 1.18 -15.46
C TYR A 70 13.76 0.00 -14.53
N ASP A 71 14.82 -0.66 -14.07
CA ASP A 71 14.74 -1.75 -13.11
C ASP A 71 15.00 -1.22 -11.70
N ILE A 72 14.04 -1.42 -10.79
CA ILE A 72 14.11 -0.95 -9.40
C ILE A 72 15.31 -1.60 -8.69
N SER A 73 15.60 -2.88 -8.94
CA SER A 73 16.76 -3.56 -8.36
C SER A 73 18.05 -2.91 -8.82
N LYS A 74 18.17 -2.60 -10.12
CA LYS A 74 19.35 -1.88 -10.66
C LYS A 74 19.49 -0.48 -10.07
N LYS A 75 18.38 0.18 -9.72
CA LYS A 75 18.42 1.48 -9.04
C LYS A 75 18.92 1.35 -7.61
N VAL A 76 18.52 0.30 -6.88
CA VAL A 76 19.04 -0.01 -5.55
C VAL A 76 20.56 -0.22 -5.62
N ASP A 77 21.02 -1.04 -6.56
CA ASP A 77 22.46 -1.29 -6.75
C ASP A 77 23.23 -0.04 -7.18
N HIS A 78 22.68 0.75 -8.10
CA HIS A 78 23.30 1.98 -8.59
C HIS A 78 23.51 3.01 -7.48
N ASN A 79 22.53 3.14 -6.58
CA ASN A 79 22.61 4.05 -5.45
C ASN A 79 23.23 3.40 -4.21
N ARG A 80 23.58 2.11 -4.23
CA ARG A 80 24.22 1.39 -3.10
C ARG A 80 23.41 1.52 -1.80
N ILE A 81 22.11 1.22 -1.87
CA ILE A 81 21.20 1.30 -0.72
C ILE A 81 21.04 -0.11 -0.13
N GLU A 82 21.78 -0.41 0.95
CA GLU A 82 21.82 -1.77 1.50
C GLU A 82 20.50 -2.15 2.17
N ILE A 83 19.82 -1.23 2.87
CA ILE A 83 18.56 -1.55 3.57
C ILE A 83 17.46 -2.04 2.61
N TYR A 84 17.43 -1.54 1.38
CA TYR A 84 16.47 -1.97 0.37
C TYR A 84 16.90 -3.25 -0.32
N LYS A 85 18.20 -3.49 -0.42
CA LYS A 85 18.74 -4.71 -1.02
C LYS A 85 18.46 -5.93 -0.13
N GLU A 86 18.66 -5.80 1.18
CA GLU A 86 18.46 -6.88 2.14
C GLU A 86 17.00 -7.33 2.26
N ALA A 87 16.05 -6.41 2.07
CA ALA A 87 14.61 -6.66 2.23
C ALA A 87 13.81 -6.33 0.96
N PHE A 88 14.39 -6.52 -0.22
CA PHE A 88 13.82 -6.07 -1.49
C PHE A 88 12.41 -6.60 -1.77
N ASP A 89 12.19 -7.91 -1.60
CA ASP A 89 10.90 -8.56 -1.87
C ASP A 89 9.79 -8.04 -0.94
N PHE A 90 10.13 -7.78 0.32
CA PHE A 90 9.21 -7.20 1.30
C PHE A 90 8.73 -5.82 0.84
N PHE A 91 9.66 -4.96 0.41
CA PHE A 91 9.35 -3.63 -0.08
C PHE A 91 8.56 -3.64 -1.40
N MET A 92 8.89 -4.54 -2.32
CA MET A 92 8.15 -4.72 -3.57
C MET A 92 6.70 -5.18 -3.35
N GLY A 93 6.47 -6.06 -2.37
CA GLY A 93 5.12 -6.48 -1.98
C GLY A 93 4.27 -5.30 -1.49
N HIS A 94 4.84 -4.44 -0.62
CA HIS A 94 4.14 -3.25 -0.14
C HIS A 94 3.96 -2.17 -1.22
N ARG A 95 4.89 -2.06 -2.17
CA ARG A 95 4.80 -1.12 -3.30
C ARG A 95 3.48 -1.28 -4.07
N GLN A 96 3.07 -2.51 -4.36
CA GLN A 96 1.82 -2.80 -5.06
C GLN A 96 0.60 -2.34 -4.26
N VAL A 97 0.59 -2.60 -2.95
CA VAL A 97 -0.50 -2.20 -2.05
C VAL A 97 -0.62 -0.68 -1.96
N ILE A 98 0.50 0.01 -1.80
CA ILE A 98 0.55 1.48 -1.75
C ILE A 98 0.03 2.08 -3.06
N GLN A 99 0.47 1.56 -4.20
CA GLN A 99 0.01 2.01 -5.51
C GLN A 99 -1.51 1.86 -5.68
N SER A 100 -2.08 0.71 -5.31
CA SER A 100 -3.52 0.48 -5.38
C SER A 100 -4.30 1.41 -4.45
N ARG A 101 -3.77 1.72 -3.26
CA ARG A 101 -4.41 2.63 -2.30
C ARG A 101 -4.39 4.08 -2.77
N LEU A 102 -3.26 4.56 -3.28
CA LEU A 102 -3.18 5.89 -3.87
C LEU A 102 -4.17 6.06 -5.02
N HIS A 103 -4.27 5.06 -5.90
CA HIS A 103 -5.24 5.09 -7.00
C HIS A 103 -6.69 5.15 -6.49
N ALA A 104 -7.01 4.40 -5.44
CA ALA A 104 -8.33 4.45 -4.82
C ALA A 104 -8.64 5.81 -4.18
N LEU A 105 -7.65 6.46 -3.56
CA LEU A 105 -7.78 7.78 -2.94
C LEU A 105 -8.03 8.88 -3.98
N GLU A 106 -7.27 8.85 -5.07
CA GLU A 106 -7.42 9.80 -6.18
C GLU A 106 -8.80 9.72 -6.84
N ASN A 107 -9.35 8.51 -6.94
CA ASN A 107 -10.64 8.28 -7.58
C ASN A 107 -11.86 8.67 -6.70
N ASN A 108 -11.70 8.80 -5.38
CA ASN A 108 -12.85 8.92 -4.48
C ASN A 108 -12.84 10.16 -3.57
N LEU A 109 -11.69 10.63 -3.09
CA LEU A 109 -11.64 11.49 -1.90
C LEU A 109 -10.60 12.61 -1.97
N THR A 110 -9.44 12.37 -2.58
CA THR A 110 -8.31 13.31 -2.52
C THR A 110 -7.62 13.43 -3.88
N PRO A 111 -7.96 14.46 -4.68
CA PRO A 111 -7.27 14.72 -5.93
C PRO A 111 -5.76 14.86 -5.71
N LEU A 112 -4.98 14.27 -6.62
CA LEU A 112 -3.51 14.36 -6.65
C LEU A 112 -2.81 13.72 -5.45
N ALA A 113 -3.47 12.79 -4.72
CA ALA A 113 -2.91 12.10 -3.56
C ALA A 113 -1.47 11.58 -3.79
N THR A 114 -1.20 11.02 -4.97
CA THR A 114 0.14 10.53 -5.33
C THR A 114 1.18 11.65 -5.37
N ASN A 115 0.85 12.79 -5.98
CA ASN A 115 1.76 13.93 -6.08
C ASN A 115 2.06 14.54 -4.70
N LYS A 116 1.03 14.64 -3.86
CA LYS A 116 1.18 15.16 -2.49
C LYS A 116 2.11 14.28 -1.66
N LEU A 117 1.94 12.96 -1.75
CA LEU A 117 2.88 12.01 -1.15
C LEU A 117 4.30 12.22 -1.65
N PHE A 118 4.49 12.34 -2.97
CA PHE A 118 5.81 12.55 -3.56
C PHE A 118 6.48 13.82 -3.05
N MET A 119 5.74 14.92 -2.93
CA MET A 119 6.26 16.20 -2.45
C MET A 119 6.74 16.12 -1.00
N VAL A 120 5.94 15.57 -0.09
CA VAL A 120 6.36 15.44 1.32
C VAL A 120 7.66 14.64 1.43
N ILE A 121 7.73 13.49 0.75
CA ILE A 121 8.93 12.65 0.79
C ILE A 121 10.13 13.30 0.08
N ARG A 122 9.90 14.03 -1.03
CA ARG A 122 10.96 14.81 -1.71
C ARG A 122 11.51 15.92 -0.81
N ASN A 123 10.65 16.63 -0.10
CA ASN A 123 11.07 17.69 0.83
C ASN A 123 11.95 17.12 1.95
N LEU A 124 11.57 15.98 2.52
CA LEU A 124 12.40 15.24 3.48
C LEU A 124 13.74 14.83 2.86
N TYR A 125 13.73 14.28 1.65
CA TYR A 125 14.97 13.90 0.96
C TYR A 125 15.90 15.10 0.75
N HIS A 126 15.40 16.23 0.27
CA HIS A 126 16.20 17.44 0.06
C HIS A 126 16.75 18.02 1.35
N LYS A 127 16.03 17.88 2.46
CA LYS A 127 16.52 18.28 3.79
C LYS A 127 17.77 17.49 4.20
N TYR A 128 17.85 16.21 3.83
CA TYR A 128 18.91 15.30 4.30
C TYR A 128 19.98 14.95 3.24
N VAL A 129 19.81 15.39 1.99
CA VAL A 129 20.72 15.06 0.88
C VAL A 129 22.20 15.42 1.14
N TYR A 130 22.46 16.35 2.06
CA TYR A 130 23.82 16.73 2.49
C TYR A 130 24.61 15.59 3.16
N LEU A 131 23.94 14.55 3.68
CA LEU A 131 24.57 13.41 4.34
C LEU A 131 25.37 12.52 3.38
N LYS A 132 25.10 12.60 2.07
CA LYS A 132 25.74 11.86 0.96
C LYS A 132 25.57 10.33 0.99
N ASP A 133 25.53 9.72 2.17
CA ASP A 133 25.28 8.30 2.36
C ASP A 133 23.78 7.97 2.21
N PRO A 134 23.38 7.14 1.23
CA PRO A 134 21.98 6.87 0.93
C PRO A 134 21.18 6.22 2.06
N ASP A 135 21.77 5.24 2.76
CA ASP A 135 21.12 4.58 3.89
C ASP A 135 20.92 5.55 5.06
N SER A 136 21.91 6.42 5.34
CA SER A 136 21.77 7.49 6.34
C SER A 136 20.69 8.50 5.98
N ILE A 137 20.58 8.90 4.70
CA ILE A 137 19.50 9.77 4.23
C ILE A 137 18.15 9.13 4.50
N ILE A 138 17.97 7.87 4.10
CA ILE A 138 16.71 7.15 4.29
C ILE A 138 16.39 6.98 5.78
N GLY A 139 17.37 6.63 6.61
CA GLY A 139 17.17 6.51 8.07
C GLY A 139 16.70 7.81 8.73
N GLN A 140 17.25 8.96 8.31
CA GLN A 140 16.80 10.27 8.80
C GLN A 140 15.40 10.61 8.30
N MET A 141 15.09 10.35 7.04
CA MET A 141 13.73 10.52 6.50
C MET A 141 12.70 9.68 7.26
N GLN A 142 13.02 8.40 7.54
CA GLN A 142 12.16 7.50 8.31
C GLN A 142 11.91 8.02 9.73
N THR A 143 12.99 8.47 10.40
CA THR A 143 12.92 8.99 11.78
C THR A 143 12.07 10.25 11.84
N GLU A 144 12.33 11.24 10.98
CA GLU A 144 11.58 12.50 10.97
C GLU A 144 10.10 12.26 10.62
N LEU A 145 9.82 11.46 9.59
CA LEU A 145 8.44 11.21 9.19
C LEU A 145 7.66 10.46 10.27
N SER A 146 8.28 9.47 10.92
CA SER A 146 7.64 8.74 12.03
C SER A 146 7.35 9.68 13.20
N ASN A 147 8.28 10.57 13.54
CA ASN A 147 8.08 11.55 14.62
C ASN A 147 6.95 12.53 14.30
N ILE A 148 6.85 13.01 13.05
CA ILE A 148 5.76 13.89 12.63
C ILE A 148 4.42 13.16 12.75
N LEU A 149 4.33 11.93 12.27
CA LEU A 149 3.09 11.15 12.32
C LEU A 149 2.65 10.84 13.76
N LEU A 150 3.59 10.50 14.65
CA LEU A 150 3.30 10.28 16.07
C LEU A 150 2.91 11.56 16.80
N ALA A 151 3.52 12.69 16.45
CA ALA A 151 3.18 13.99 17.04
C ALA A 151 1.75 14.43 16.65
N SER A 152 1.34 14.14 15.41
CA SER A 152 -0.01 14.43 14.92
C SER A 152 -1.07 13.46 15.48
N ASN A 153 -0.72 12.18 15.63
CA ASN A 153 -1.61 11.18 16.23
C ASN A 153 -0.80 10.07 16.94
N PRO A 154 -0.70 10.11 18.28
CA PRO A 154 0.06 9.12 19.06
C PRO A 154 -0.46 7.67 18.94
N GLU A 155 -1.71 7.46 18.50
CA GLU A 155 -2.26 6.12 18.29
C GLU A 155 -1.71 5.43 17.03
N ASN A 156 -0.97 6.16 16.18
CA ASN A 156 -0.37 5.66 14.93
C ASN A 156 0.87 4.75 15.13
N TYR A 157 1.06 4.12 16.30
CA TYR A 157 2.23 3.30 16.57
C TYR A 157 2.32 2.05 15.66
N ASP A 158 1.19 1.41 15.35
CA ASP A 158 1.17 0.32 14.36
C ASP A 158 1.43 0.83 12.94
N ASN A 159 1.09 2.10 12.69
CA ASN A 159 1.10 2.74 11.38
C ASN A 159 2.53 3.15 10.98
N ILE A 160 3.35 3.66 11.91
CA ILE A 160 4.74 4.04 11.60
C ILE A 160 5.60 2.89 11.06
N SER A 161 5.22 1.63 11.30
CA SER A 161 5.92 0.45 10.78
C SER A 161 5.98 0.39 9.24
N TYR A 162 5.09 1.11 8.54
CA TYR A 162 5.04 1.18 7.07
C TYR A 162 5.78 2.39 6.48
N VAL A 163 6.28 3.31 7.29
CA VAL A 163 7.07 4.48 6.83
C VAL A 163 8.23 4.07 5.91
N PRO A 164 9.04 3.03 6.23
CA PRO A 164 10.08 2.55 5.32
C PRO A 164 9.55 2.14 3.94
N SER A 165 8.38 1.49 3.90
CA SER A 165 7.77 1.03 2.64
C SER A 165 7.19 2.17 1.81
N ILE A 166 6.71 3.23 2.45
CA ILE A 166 6.23 4.44 1.77
C ILE A 166 7.40 5.19 1.13
N ILE A 167 8.51 5.36 1.85
CA ILE A 167 9.72 5.97 1.29
C ILE A 167 10.28 5.12 0.14
N PHE A 168 10.24 3.79 0.27
CA PHE A 168 10.61 2.88 -0.82
C PHE A 168 9.69 3.06 -2.05
N TYR A 169 8.38 3.19 -1.86
CA TYR A 169 7.45 3.43 -2.97
C TYR A 169 7.86 4.69 -3.74
N VAL A 170 8.09 5.81 -3.05
CA VAL A 170 8.52 7.08 -3.67
C VAL A 170 9.90 6.95 -4.34
N PHE A 171 10.82 6.18 -3.74
CA PHE A 171 12.08 5.79 -4.38
C PHE A 171 11.84 5.02 -5.69
N SER A 172 10.92 4.05 -5.69
CA SER A 172 10.57 3.23 -6.86
C SER A 172 9.81 3.99 -7.95
N GLU A 173 9.30 5.19 -7.64
CA GLU A 173 8.69 6.09 -8.62
C GLU A 173 9.69 7.16 -9.10
N CYS A 174 10.98 7.01 -8.78
CA CYS A 174 12.06 7.92 -9.19
C CYS A 174 11.93 9.36 -8.77
N GLN A 175 11.28 9.56 -7.63
CA GLN A 175 11.10 10.89 -7.06
C GLN A 175 12.29 11.30 -6.17
N ILE A 176 13.09 10.33 -5.73
CA ILE A 176 14.29 10.50 -4.93
C ILE A 176 15.40 9.59 -5.46
N PHE A 177 16.66 9.96 -5.19
CA PHE A 177 17.87 9.28 -5.68
C PHE A 177 18.01 9.20 -7.21
N LYS A 178 19.20 8.87 -7.72
CA LYS A 178 19.49 8.92 -9.15
C LYS A 178 18.95 7.69 -9.88
N LYS A 179 18.45 7.89 -11.10
CA LYS A 179 18.20 6.77 -12.02
C LYS A 179 19.54 6.15 -12.46
N PRO A 180 19.61 4.82 -12.61
CA PRO A 180 20.77 4.21 -13.26
C PRO A 180 20.88 4.73 -14.71
N PRO A 181 22.10 4.94 -15.23
CA PRO A 181 22.29 5.24 -16.64
C PRO A 181 21.77 4.08 -17.51
N LEU A 182 21.21 4.40 -18.67
CA LEU A 182 20.74 3.45 -19.68
C LEU A 182 21.91 2.71 -20.33
#